data_AF-A0AAF0CRH1-F1
#
_entry.id   AF-A0AAF0CRH1-F1
#
_cell.length_a   1.000
_cell.length_b   1.000
_cell.length_c   1.000
_cell.angle_alpha   90.00
_cell.angle_beta   90.00
_cell.angle_gamma   90.00
#
_symmetry.space_group_name_H-M   'P 1'
#
loop_
_entity.id
_entity.type
_entity.pdbx_description
1 polymer ?
#
loop_
_entity_poly.entity_id
_entity_poly.type
_entity_poly.pdbx_seq_one_letter_code
_entity_poly.pdbx_strand_id
1 'polypeptide(L)'
;MKTTEIEDLLRRTMGLDAASIGSESIRRAVALRREIRGGISPTSYVEQLRENREELQELIEEVVVPETWFFRDAGAFEALTQMMTERKASGDETAWPLRVLSLPCSTGEEPYSLAMALLDAGLEPESFSIDAIDISARALQRARLAVFGRNSFRGDQLSFRNRYFTPEGSRWQLRDLVRSRVRFTRANLLGDTLPEVVRAAAYDVIFCRNLLIYFDRPTQNRSVSTLTALLAPTGCFFVGPSETALMLDHGFSAVKSPRSFAFRRAEPRVSQPVVRNRVAVKSRCAPSPPKVPAARVKRLPFSHLKSPTPRSAGPVGMAEAMRLADQGKLVEARAAGEQVLEQQGPSAAVFYVLGLVRDAAGDTVSAMEFYRKALYLEPRHAEALVHLAILLEERGEVAGASRLMERVRRLEAKVGS
;
A
#
# COMPACT_ATOMS: atom_id res chain seq x y z
N MET A 1 -0.02 28.05 -8.54
CA MET A 1 0.17 28.62 -7.18
C MET A 1 -0.94 28.28 -6.19
N LYS A 2 -2.23 28.11 -6.55
CA LYS A 2 -3.32 27.94 -5.55
C LYS A 2 -3.62 26.48 -5.15
N THR A 3 -3.26 25.50 -5.97
CA THR A 3 -3.46 24.06 -5.66
C THR A 3 -2.59 23.61 -4.48
N THR A 4 -1.37 24.14 -4.36
CA THR A 4 -0.43 23.81 -3.30
C THR A 4 -0.95 24.19 -1.91
N GLU A 5 -1.70 25.28 -1.76
CA GLU A 5 -2.30 25.65 -0.47
C GLU A 5 -3.38 24.67 -0.01
N ILE A 6 -4.15 24.12 -0.96
CA ILE A 6 -5.16 23.09 -0.67
C ILE A 6 -4.48 21.76 -0.34
N GLU A 7 -3.45 21.39 -1.10
CA GLU A 7 -2.61 20.22 -0.80
C GLU A 7 -2.00 20.33 0.61
N ASP A 8 -1.47 21.49 0.99
CA ASP A 8 -0.94 21.74 2.34
C ASP A 8 -2.03 21.69 3.42
N LEU A 9 -3.25 22.15 3.12
CA LEU A 9 -4.38 22.05 4.03
C LEU A 9 -4.78 20.57 4.24
N LEU A 10 -4.93 19.80 3.16
CA LEU A 10 -5.22 18.36 3.22
C LEU A 10 -4.10 17.60 3.94
N ARG A 11 -2.82 17.89 3.65
CA ARG A 11 -1.68 17.30 4.35
C ARG A 11 -1.76 17.56 5.86
N ARG A 12 -2.06 18.79 6.28
CA ARG A 12 -2.19 19.13 7.72
C ARG A 12 -3.39 18.45 8.38
N THR A 13 -4.52 18.37 7.68
CA THR A 13 -5.76 17.88 8.27
C THR A 13 -5.79 16.36 8.35
N MET A 14 -5.31 15.66 7.33
CA MET A 14 -5.47 14.20 7.19
C MET A 14 -4.19 13.47 6.80
N GLY A 15 -3.05 14.17 6.77
CA GLY A 15 -1.73 13.56 6.56
C GLY A 15 -1.43 13.16 5.12
N LEU A 16 -2.37 13.38 4.20
CA LEU A 16 -2.22 12.94 2.82
C LEU A 16 -1.08 13.69 2.13
N ASP A 17 -0.19 12.92 1.53
CA ASP A 17 0.86 13.41 0.65
C ASP A 17 0.35 13.47 -0.80
N ALA A 18 0.37 14.67 -1.38
CA ALA A 18 -0.03 14.90 -2.76
C ALA A 18 0.84 14.11 -3.75
N ALA A 19 2.10 13.82 -3.40
CA ALA A 19 2.98 12.98 -4.20
C ALA A 19 2.52 11.51 -4.26
N SER A 20 1.85 11.02 -3.21
CA SER A 20 1.38 9.64 -3.10
C SER A 20 0.00 9.42 -3.72
N ILE A 21 -0.92 10.38 -3.59
CA ILE A 21 -2.29 10.30 -4.15
C ILE A 21 -2.34 10.77 -5.60
N GLY A 22 -1.39 11.60 -5.98
CA GLY A 22 -1.32 12.29 -7.27
C GLY A 22 -2.08 13.60 -7.23
N SER A 23 -1.37 14.71 -7.43
CA SER A 23 -1.93 16.07 -7.50
C SER A 23 -3.10 16.21 -8.49
N GLU A 24 -3.18 15.35 -9.51
CA GLU A 24 -4.31 15.34 -10.44
C GLU A 24 -5.61 14.87 -9.78
N SER A 25 -5.57 13.89 -8.88
CA SER A 25 -6.77 13.44 -8.16
C SER A 25 -7.31 14.56 -7.25
N ILE A 26 -6.40 15.22 -6.53
CA ILE A 26 -6.74 16.39 -5.69
C ILE A 26 -7.30 17.52 -6.56
N ARG A 27 -6.67 17.81 -7.71
CA ARG A 27 -7.13 18.84 -8.64
C ARG A 27 -8.54 18.56 -9.15
N ARG A 28 -8.86 17.33 -9.53
CA ARG A 28 -10.20 16.92 -9.95
C ARG A 28 -11.23 17.07 -8.84
N ALA A 29 -10.92 16.60 -7.63
CA ALA A 29 -11.78 16.75 -6.47
C ALA A 29 -12.06 18.23 -6.16
N VAL A 30 -11.02 19.08 -6.17
CA VAL A 30 -11.14 20.53 -5.97
C VAL A 30 -12.01 21.16 -7.07
N ALA A 31 -11.81 20.80 -8.34
CA ALA A 31 -12.59 21.33 -9.45
C ALA A 31 -14.08 20.97 -9.30
N LEU A 32 -14.38 19.71 -8.99
CA LEU A 32 -15.75 19.24 -8.75
C LEU A 32 -16.42 19.99 -7.59
N ARG A 33 -15.75 20.09 -6.45
CA ARG A 33 -16.30 20.79 -5.28
C ARG A 33 -16.55 22.27 -5.55
N ARG A 34 -15.62 22.95 -6.22
CA ARG A 34 -15.80 24.36 -6.61
C ARG A 34 -17.01 24.56 -7.52
N GLU A 35 -17.25 23.64 -8.45
CA GLU A 35 -18.42 23.68 -9.33
C GLU A 35 -19.72 23.55 -8.51
N ILE A 36 -19.78 22.58 -7.59
CA ILE A 36 -20.92 22.38 -6.67
C ILE A 36 -21.20 23.65 -5.84
N ARG A 37 -20.16 24.42 -5.50
CA ARG A 37 -20.28 25.69 -4.77
C ARG A 37 -20.59 26.90 -5.66
N GLY A 38 -20.97 26.70 -6.92
CA GLY A 38 -21.34 27.77 -7.85
C GLY A 38 -20.14 28.40 -8.57
N GLY A 39 -19.10 27.62 -8.85
CA GLY A 39 -17.96 28.05 -9.67
C GLY A 39 -17.00 29.03 -8.99
N ILE A 40 -16.98 29.07 -7.65
CA ILE A 40 -16.14 29.99 -6.86
C ILE A 40 -14.66 29.97 -7.28
N SER A 41 -14.00 31.12 -7.16
CA SER A 41 -12.58 31.24 -7.51
C SER A 41 -11.70 30.33 -6.63
N PRO A 42 -10.53 29.87 -7.10
CA PRO A 42 -9.67 29.02 -6.28
C PRO A 42 -9.18 29.71 -4.99
N THR A 43 -9.04 31.04 -4.98
CA THR A 43 -8.64 31.78 -3.76
C THR A 43 -9.77 31.79 -2.74
N SER A 44 -10.97 32.16 -3.17
CA SER A 44 -12.16 32.18 -2.32
C SER A 44 -12.48 30.79 -1.78
N TYR A 45 -12.19 29.73 -2.56
CA TYR A 45 -12.36 28.37 -2.09
C TYR A 45 -11.37 28.00 -0.98
N VAL A 46 -10.10 28.42 -1.07
CA VAL A 46 -9.12 28.21 0.01
C VAL A 46 -9.57 28.88 1.31
N GLU A 47 -10.07 30.12 1.24
CA GLU A 47 -10.62 30.85 2.39
C GLU A 47 -11.82 30.10 2.98
N GLN A 48 -12.75 29.68 2.13
CA GLN A 48 -13.90 28.89 2.54
C GLN A 48 -13.51 27.57 3.21
N LEU A 49 -12.50 26.85 2.70
CA LEU A 49 -12.03 25.61 3.30
C LEU A 49 -11.42 25.82 4.70
N ARG A 50 -10.88 27.00 5.00
CA ARG A 50 -10.32 27.35 6.32
C ARG A 50 -11.43 27.65 7.34
N GLU A 51 -12.50 28.27 6.90
CA GLU A 51 -13.60 28.72 7.77
C GLU A 51 -14.72 27.69 7.90
N ASN A 52 -14.95 26.90 6.85
CA ASN A 52 -16.04 25.94 6.77
C ASN A 52 -15.53 24.50 6.86
N ARG A 53 -15.63 23.94 8.07
CA ARG A 53 -15.24 22.54 8.36
C ARG A 53 -16.06 21.51 7.58
N GLU A 54 -17.32 21.81 7.26
CA GLU A 54 -18.16 20.90 6.49
C GLU A 54 -17.69 20.81 5.04
N GLU A 55 -17.34 21.93 4.41
CA GLU A 55 -16.81 21.92 3.04
C GLU A 55 -15.43 21.26 2.98
N LEU A 56 -14.57 21.48 3.97
CA LEU A 56 -13.30 20.76 4.08
C LEU A 56 -13.54 19.25 4.18
N GLN A 57 -14.51 18.81 4.97
CA GLN A 57 -14.87 17.39 5.03
C GLN A 57 -15.36 16.88 3.68
N GLU A 58 -16.21 17.63 3.00
CA GLU A 58 -16.71 17.22 1.69
C GLU A 58 -15.59 17.10 0.64
N LEU A 59 -14.59 17.98 0.66
CA LEU A 59 -13.39 17.83 -0.16
C LEU A 59 -12.60 16.57 0.21
N ILE A 60 -12.45 16.29 1.51
CA ILE A 60 -11.81 15.07 2.00
C ILE A 60 -12.53 13.83 1.44
N GLU A 61 -13.85 13.79 1.48
CA GLU A 61 -14.66 12.68 0.94
C GLU A 61 -14.44 12.45 -0.56
N GLU A 62 -14.17 13.51 -1.34
CA GLU A 62 -13.88 13.40 -2.77
C GLU A 62 -12.43 12.96 -3.07
N VAL A 63 -11.48 13.27 -2.18
CA VAL A 63 -10.06 12.94 -2.35
C VAL A 63 -9.75 11.50 -1.90
N VAL A 64 -10.42 11.02 -0.86
CA VAL A 64 -10.23 9.66 -0.35
C VAL A 64 -10.66 8.64 -1.41
N VAL A 65 -9.79 7.69 -1.73
CA VAL A 65 -10.04 6.63 -2.71
C VAL A 65 -10.50 5.37 -1.98
N PRO A 66 -11.80 5.01 -1.99
CA PRO A 66 -12.30 3.83 -1.31
C PRO A 66 -12.15 2.59 -2.20
N GLU A 67 -10.95 2.02 -2.29
CA GLU A 67 -10.76 0.70 -2.91
C GLU A 67 -10.65 -0.38 -1.82
N THR A 68 -11.74 -1.09 -1.56
CA THR A 68 -11.80 -2.19 -0.59
C THR A 68 -12.71 -3.32 -1.10
N TRP A 69 -12.45 -4.54 -0.63
CA TRP A 69 -13.24 -5.74 -0.94
C TRP A 69 -13.03 -6.78 0.15
N PHE A 70 -13.98 -7.73 0.26
CA PHE A 70 -13.91 -8.77 1.28
C PHE A 70 -12.68 -9.66 1.11
N PHE A 71 -12.03 -9.99 2.23
CA PHE A 71 -10.83 -10.83 2.30
C PHE A 71 -9.70 -10.38 1.36
N ARG A 72 -9.53 -9.07 1.17
CA ARG A 72 -8.36 -8.49 0.50
C ARG A 72 -7.09 -8.97 1.20
N ASP A 73 -6.13 -9.51 0.44
CA ASP A 73 -4.93 -10.20 0.96
C ASP A 73 -5.28 -11.29 2.00
N ALA A 74 -6.00 -12.33 1.56
CA ALA A 74 -6.54 -13.41 2.40
C ALA A 74 -5.54 -14.02 3.40
N GLY A 75 -4.25 -14.05 3.08
CA GLY A 75 -3.19 -14.56 3.97
C GLY A 75 -3.11 -13.84 5.32
N ALA A 76 -3.50 -12.56 5.40
CA ALA A 76 -3.60 -11.84 6.67
C ALA A 76 -4.70 -12.42 7.58
N PHE A 77 -5.87 -12.74 7.01
CA PHE A 77 -6.98 -13.33 7.75
C PHE A 77 -6.67 -14.77 8.16
N GLU A 78 -6.07 -15.56 7.27
CA GLU A 78 -5.62 -16.92 7.58
C GLU A 78 -4.64 -16.93 8.76
N ALA A 79 -3.64 -16.06 8.74
CA ALA A 79 -2.69 -15.94 9.85
C ALA A 79 -3.36 -15.48 11.15
N LEU A 80 -4.30 -14.54 11.10
CA LEU A 80 -5.10 -14.15 12.26
C LEU A 80 -5.85 -15.35 12.84
N THR A 81 -6.58 -16.10 12.01
CA THR A 81 -7.35 -17.27 12.47
C THR A 81 -6.47 -18.33 13.10
N GLN A 82 -5.31 -18.61 12.52
CA GLN A 82 -4.34 -19.53 13.08
C GLN A 82 -3.87 -19.06 14.46
N MET A 83 -3.41 -17.81 14.57
CA MET A 83 -2.94 -17.25 15.85
C MET A 83 -4.00 -17.28 16.94
N MET A 84 -5.27 -16.99 16.60
CA MET A 84 -6.36 -16.99 17.58
C MET A 84 -6.77 -18.41 17.98
N THR A 85 -6.68 -19.37 17.06
CA THR A 85 -6.92 -20.79 17.36
C THR A 85 -5.86 -21.33 18.31
N GLU A 86 -4.59 -21.02 18.06
CA GLU A 86 -3.47 -21.37 18.94
C GLU A 86 -3.64 -20.73 20.33
N ARG A 87 -4.05 -19.45 20.39
CA ARG A 87 -4.35 -18.74 21.65
C ARG A 87 -5.54 -19.34 22.40
N LYS A 88 -6.58 -19.80 21.71
CA LYS A 88 -7.71 -20.50 22.33
C LYS A 88 -7.25 -21.86 22.90
N ALA A 89 -6.43 -22.59 22.14
CA ALA A 89 -5.92 -23.90 22.55
C ALA A 89 -4.96 -23.85 23.74
N SER A 90 -4.31 -22.72 24.01
CA SER A 90 -3.45 -22.56 25.18
C SER A 90 -4.21 -22.45 26.51
N GLY A 91 -5.54 -22.26 26.48
CA GLY A 91 -6.39 -22.20 27.68
C GLY A 91 -6.20 -20.95 28.54
N ASP A 92 -5.57 -19.90 28.02
CA ASP A 92 -5.41 -18.63 28.73
C ASP A 92 -6.73 -17.85 28.69
N GLU A 93 -7.47 -17.85 29.79
CA GLU A 93 -8.73 -17.10 29.90
C GLU A 93 -8.52 -15.59 30.00
N THR A 94 -7.35 -15.13 30.45
CA THR A 94 -7.04 -13.69 30.58
C THR A 94 -6.84 -13.00 29.24
N ALA A 95 -6.73 -13.80 28.18
CA ALA A 95 -6.59 -13.37 26.80
C ALA A 95 -7.91 -12.96 26.11
N TRP A 96 -9.04 -12.98 26.83
CA TRP A 96 -10.38 -12.71 26.27
C TRP A 96 -11.12 -11.63 27.07
N PRO A 97 -12.04 -10.85 26.45
CA PRO A 97 -12.41 -10.88 25.04
C PRO A 97 -11.33 -10.28 24.12
N LEU A 98 -11.19 -10.84 22.92
CA LEU A 98 -10.27 -10.36 21.89
C LEU A 98 -10.71 -8.99 21.38
N ARG A 99 -9.80 -8.00 21.44
CA ARG A 99 -10.05 -6.66 20.92
C ARG A 99 -9.29 -6.43 19.63
N VAL A 100 -10.04 -6.18 18.56
CA VAL A 100 -9.48 -5.94 17.22
C VAL A 100 -9.80 -4.51 16.76
N LEU A 101 -8.82 -3.84 16.17
CA LEU A 101 -9.01 -2.55 15.50
C LEU A 101 -8.79 -2.72 14.00
N SER A 102 -9.72 -2.21 13.17
CA SER A 102 -9.53 -2.01 11.73
C SER A 102 -9.56 -0.51 11.43
N LEU A 103 -8.44 0.02 10.95
CA LEU A 103 -8.26 1.44 10.67
C LEU A 103 -7.28 1.61 9.51
N PRO A 104 -7.68 2.16 8.35
CA PRO A 104 -9.00 2.68 8.03
C PRO A 104 -9.93 1.53 7.60
N CYS A 105 -11.21 1.62 7.94
CA CYS A 105 -12.17 0.55 7.64
C CYS A 105 -12.96 0.73 6.34
N SER A 106 -12.89 1.91 5.71
CA SER A 106 -13.58 2.27 4.48
C SER A 106 -15.07 1.92 4.51
N THR A 107 -15.58 1.21 3.50
CA THR A 107 -16.98 0.79 3.40
C THR A 107 -17.34 -0.47 4.18
N GLY A 108 -16.45 -0.95 5.06
CA GLY A 108 -16.72 -2.00 6.04
C GLY A 108 -16.31 -3.41 5.63
N GLU A 109 -15.83 -3.64 4.40
CA GLU A 109 -15.44 -4.98 3.95
C GLU A 109 -14.33 -5.60 4.81
N GLU A 110 -13.33 -4.83 5.25
CA GLU A 110 -12.26 -5.35 6.11
C GLU A 110 -12.75 -5.77 7.51
N PRO A 111 -13.40 -4.91 8.32
CA PRO A 111 -13.84 -5.32 9.65
C PRO A 111 -14.88 -6.44 9.61
N TYR A 112 -15.70 -6.51 8.57
CA TYR A 112 -16.61 -7.64 8.39
C TYR A 112 -15.89 -8.93 7.96
N SER A 113 -14.83 -8.83 7.16
CA SER A 113 -13.96 -9.98 6.88
C SER A 113 -13.29 -10.51 8.15
N LEU A 114 -12.85 -9.62 9.05
CA LEU A 114 -12.31 -9.99 10.35
C LEU A 114 -13.35 -10.76 11.19
N ALA A 115 -14.56 -10.21 11.31
CA ALA A 115 -15.63 -10.84 12.06
C ALA A 115 -15.97 -12.23 11.50
N MET A 116 -16.14 -12.36 10.17
CA MET A 116 -16.41 -13.64 9.52
C MET A 116 -15.27 -14.65 9.70
N ALA A 117 -14.01 -14.20 9.58
CA ALA A 117 -12.84 -15.08 9.77
C ALA A 117 -12.77 -15.63 11.20
N LEU A 118 -13.02 -14.79 12.21
CA LEU A 118 -13.02 -15.20 13.61
C LEU A 118 -14.16 -16.17 13.94
N LEU A 119 -15.36 -15.92 13.40
CA LEU A 119 -16.49 -16.85 13.52
C LEU A 119 -16.21 -18.18 12.84
N ASP A 120 -15.64 -18.16 11.63
CA ASP A 120 -15.25 -19.36 10.89
C ASP A 120 -14.15 -20.17 11.61
N ALA A 121 -13.32 -19.51 12.43
CA ALA A 121 -12.33 -20.14 13.30
C ALA A 121 -12.94 -20.72 14.60
N GLY A 122 -14.25 -20.62 14.80
CA GLY A 122 -14.95 -21.18 15.96
C GLY A 122 -14.81 -20.34 17.23
N LEU A 123 -14.55 -19.04 17.11
CA LEU A 123 -14.71 -18.12 18.25
C LEU A 123 -16.19 -17.81 18.45
N GLU A 124 -16.61 -17.77 19.71
CA GLU A 124 -17.96 -17.34 20.06
C GLU A 124 -18.12 -15.84 19.77
N PRO A 125 -19.29 -15.37 19.31
CA PRO A 125 -19.49 -13.96 19.01
C PRO A 125 -19.12 -13.04 20.18
N GLU A 126 -19.42 -13.43 21.41
CA GLU A 126 -19.17 -12.67 22.63
C GLU A 126 -17.68 -12.62 23.02
N SER A 127 -16.86 -13.52 22.47
CA SER A 127 -15.44 -13.59 22.80
C SER A 127 -14.60 -12.56 22.03
N PHE A 128 -15.17 -11.75 21.13
CA PHE A 128 -14.40 -10.72 20.44
C PHE A 128 -15.24 -9.48 20.11
N SER A 129 -14.54 -8.36 19.93
CA SER A 129 -15.13 -7.15 19.37
C SER A 129 -14.18 -6.43 18.43
N ILE A 130 -14.74 -5.84 17.38
CA ILE A 130 -13.99 -5.11 16.36
C ILE A 130 -14.41 -3.65 16.39
N ASP A 131 -13.47 -2.76 16.70
CA ASP A 131 -13.64 -1.34 16.45
C ASP A 131 -13.15 -1.03 15.03
N ALA A 132 -13.97 -0.33 14.26
CA ALA A 132 -13.73 0.01 12.87
C ALA A 132 -13.76 1.53 12.73
N ILE A 133 -12.63 2.12 12.32
CA ILE A 133 -12.45 3.57 12.30
C ILE A 133 -12.18 4.04 10.88
N ASP A 134 -12.83 5.13 10.49
CA ASP A 134 -12.52 5.83 9.23
C ASP A 134 -12.74 7.34 9.38
N ILE A 135 -12.09 8.13 8.53
CA ILE A 135 -12.30 9.58 8.45
C ILE A 135 -13.54 9.93 7.61
N SER A 136 -13.91 9.04 6.68
CA SER A 136 -15.04 9.21 5.75
C SER A 136 -16.37 8.88 6.41
N ALA A 137 -17.21 9.91 6.63
CA ALA A 137 -18.57 9.73 7.10
C ALA A 137 -19.42 8.94 6.09
N ARG A 138 -19.21 9.20 4.78
CA ARG A 138 -19.95 8.52 3.71
C ARG A 138 -19.60 7.03 3.65
N ALA A 139 -18.33 6.67 3.80
CA ALA A 139 -17.91 5.27 3.83
C ALA A 139 -18.48 4.54 5.04
N LEU A 140 -18.41 5.15 6.23
CA LEU A 140 -18.98 4.58 7.45
C LEU A 140 -20.51 4.43 7.38
N GLN A 141 -21.22 5.34 6.70
CA GLN A 141 -22.66 5.18 6.47
C GLN A 141 -22.94 3.92 5.63
N ARG A 142 -22.21 3.73 4.53
CA ARG A 142 -22.31 2.52 3.71
C ARG A 142 -21.96 1.26 4.50
N ALA A 143 -20.92 1.32 5.32
CA ALA A 143 -20.51 0.23 6.19
C ALA A 143 -21.63 -0.18 7.16
N ARG A 144 -22.30 0.77 7.81
CA ARG A 144 -23.41 0.50 8.74
C ARG A 144 -24.66 -0.10 8.05
N LEU A 145 -24.95 0.32 6.82
CA LEU A 145 -26.01 -0.30 6.01
C LEU A 145 -25.68 -1.77 5.74
N ALA A 146 -24.40 -2.08 5.53
CA ALA A 146 -23.90 -3.43 5.30
C ALA A 146 -24.56 -4.15 4.11
N VAL A 147 -24.89 -3.37 3.07
CA VAL A 147 -25.43 -3.83 1.79
C VAL A 147 -24.36 -3.66 0.72
N PHE A 148 -23.89 -4.77 0.15
CA PHE A 148 -22.72 -4.80 -0.72
C PHE A 148 -23.09 -5.19 -2.16
N GLY A 149 -22.41 -4.57 -3.13
CA GLY A 149 -22.55 -4.88 -4.54
C GLY A 149 -21.50 -5.87 -5.04
N ARG A 150 -21.57 -6.25 -6.32
CA ARG A 150 -20.65 -7.22 -6.95
C ARG A 150 -19.17 -6.87 -6.76
N ASN A 151 -18.81 -5.59 -6.77
CA ASN A 151 -17.42 -5.14 -6.65
C ASN A 151 -16.78 -5.49 -5.29
N SER A 152 -17.58 -5.56 -4.20
CA SER A 152 -17.08 -5.97 -2.89
C SER A 152 -16.72 -7.46 -2.84
N PHE A 153 -17.20 -8.26 -3.80
CA PHE A 153 -17.01 -9.71 -3.93
C PHE A 153 -16.09 -10.08 -5.10
N ARG A 154 -15.07 -9.26 -5.38
CA ARG A 154 -14.12 -9.49 -6.48
C ARG A 154 -12.87 -10.31 -6.11
N GLY A 155 -12.78 -10.75 -4.85
CA GLY A 155 -11.72 -11.63 -4.38
C GLY A 155 -11.96 -13.10 -4.77
N ASP A 156 -10.95 -13.94 -4.57
CA ASP A 156 -10.99 -15.35 -4.97
C ASP A 156 -11.81 -16.23 -4.02
N GLN A 157 -11.91 -15.85 -2.75
CA GLN A 157 -12.70 -16.55 -1.75
C GLN A 157 -14.12 -15.99 -1.74
N LEU A 158 -15.13 -16.80 -2.07
CA LEU A 158 -16.55 -16.39 -2.06
C LEU A 158 -17.46 -17.34 -1.27
N SER A 159 -16.90 -18.42 -0.72
CA SER A 159 -17.65 -19.40 0.07
C SER A 159 -18.34 -18.79 1.29
N PHE A 160 -17.72 -17.78 1.91
CA PHE A 160 -18.28 -17.04 3.05
C PHE A 160 -19.62 -16.36 2.71
N ARG A 161 -19.85 -16.00 1.43
CA ARG A 161 -21.03 -15.25 1.02
C ARG A 161 -22.32 -16.01 1.32
N ASN A 162 -22.33 -17.30 1.05
CA ASN A 162 -23.51 -18.15 1.27
C ASN A 162 -23.83 -18.34 2.77
N ARG A 163 -22.82 -18.20 3.64
CA ARG A 163 -22.97 -18.34 5.10
C ARG A 163 -23.44 -17.05 5.76
N TYR A 164 -22.86 -15.92 5.36
CA TYR A 164 -22.97 -14.67 6.09
C TYR A 164 -23.82 -13.59 5.42
N PHE A 165 -24.30 -13.83 4.20
CA PHE A 165 -25.13 -12.86 3.48
C PHE A 165 -26.48 -13.45 3.09
N THR A 166 -27.44 -12.55 2.86
CA THR A 166 -28.71 -12.83 2.19
C THR A 166 -28.77 -12.02 0.89
N PRO A 167 -29.24 -12.62 -0.22
CA PRO A 167 -29.43 -11.88 -1.46
C PRO A 167 -30.54 -10.82 -1.30
N GLU A 168 -30.29 -9.62 -1.80
CA GLU A 168 -31.23 -8.50 -1.80
C GLU A 168 -31.22 -7.84 -3.20
N GLY A 169 -32.09 -8.33 -4.07
CA GLY A 169 -32.10 -7.92 -5.48
C GLY A 169 -30.76 -8.19 -6.17
N SER A 170 -30.10 -7.13 -6.63
CA SER A 170 -28.76 -7.21 -7.26
C SER A 170 -27.60 -7.05 -6.26
N ARG A 171 -27.89 -7.02 -4.95
CA ARG A 171 -26.95 -6.77 -3.86
C ARG A 171 -27.03 -7.88 -2.82
N TRP A 172 -26.19 -7.79 -1.79
CA TRP A 172 -26.12 -8.74 -0.69
C TRP A 172 -26.13 -8.01 0.64
N GLN A 173 -27.10 -8.34 1.49
CA GLN A 173 -27.21 -7.84 2.86
C GLN A 173 -26.40 -8.75 3.80
N LEU A 174 -25.52 -8.17 4.60
CA LEU A 174 -24.78 -8.90 5.62
C LEU A 174 -25.71 -9.26 6.79
N ARG A 175 -25.58 -10.48 7.32
CA ARG A 175 -26.36 -10.96 8.47
C ARG A 175 -25.95 -10.29 9.78
N ASP A 176 -26.91 -10.13 10.69
CA ASP A 176 -26.72 -9.42 11.97
C ASP A 176 -25.71 -10.07 12.91
N LEU A 177 -25.54 -11.39 12.82
CA LEU A 177 -24.50 -12.14 13.55
C LEU A 177 -23.12 -11.50 13.35
N VAL A 178 -22.78 -11.12 12.11
CA VAL A 178 -21.50 -10.48 11.79
C VAL A 178 -21.56 -8.99 12.12
N ARG A 179 -22.67 -8.32 11.77
CA ARG A 179 -22.82 -6.86 11.95
C ARG A 179 -22.67 -6.43 13.40
N SER A 180 -23.23 -7.20 14.33
CA SER A 180 -23.23 -6.90 15.76
C SER A 180 -21.83 -6.95 16.41
N ARG A 181 -20.81 -7.48 15.71
CA ARG A 181 -19.42 -7.57 16.21
C ARG A 181 -18.57 -6.36 15.86
N VAL A 182 -19.07 -5.47 14.99
CA VAL A 182 -18.31 -4.33 14.47
C VAL A 182 -18.92 -3.02 14.94
N ARG A 183 -18.11 -2.18 15.59
CA ARG A 183 -18.48 -0.82 16.01
C ARG A 183 -17.78 0.22 15.14
N PHE A 184 -18.57 0.98 14.40
CA PHE A 184 -18.06 2.01 13.49
C PHE A 184 -17.95 3.38 14.14
N THR A 185 -16.74 3.95 14.13
CA THR A 185 -16.48 5.29 14.67
C THR A 185 -15.82 6.18 13.62
N ARG A 186 -16.29 7.44 13.53
CA ARG A 186 -15.64 8.45 12.71
C ARG A 186 -14.53 9.10 13.52
N ALA A 187 -13.29 8.93 13.10
CA ALA A 187 -12.14 9.58 13.72
C ALA A 187 -10.96 9.64 12.73
N ASN A 188 -10.03 10.55 13.01
CA ASN A 188 -8.77 10.67 12.28
C ASN A 188 -7.62 10.19 13.16
N LEU A 189 -6.77 9.31 12.62
CA LEU A 189 -5.59 8.77 13.29
C LEU A 189 -4.60 9.85 13.73
N LEU A 190 -4.54 10.96 13.00
CA LEU A 190 -3.53 12.00 13.17
C LEU A 190 -3.95 13.12 14.12
N GLY A 191 -5.23 13.17 14.49
CA GLY A 191 -5.77 14.19 15.38
C GLY A 191 -6.21 13.61 16.72
N ASP A 192 -6.49 14.49 17.68
CA ASP A 192 -6.96 14.14 19.02
C ASP A 192 -8.43 13.67 19.06
N THR A 193 -8.95 13.24 17.90
CA THR A 193 -10.34 12.85 17.67
C THR A 193 -10.62 11.38 17.95
N LEU A 194 -9.58 10.56 18.20
CA LEU A 194 -9.78 9.18 18.63
C LEU A 194 -10.54 9.18 19.97
N PRO A 195 -11.72 8.52 20.07
CA PRO A 195 -12.49 8.49 21.31
C PRO A 195 -11.71 7.91 22.47
N GLU A 196 -12.02 8.32 23.70
CA GLU A 196 -11.37 7.81 24.91
C GLU A 196 -11.47 6.28 25.03
N VAL A 197 -12.63 5.70 24.68
CA VAL A 197 -12.83 4.25 24.69
C VAL A 197 -11.87 3.50 23.75
N VAL A 198 -11.47 4.11 22.64
CA VAL A 198 -10.49 3.56 21.70
C VAL A 198 -9.07 3.73 22.27
N ARG A 199 -8.77 4.91 22.82
CA ARG A 199 -7.44 5.19 23.40
C ARG A 199 -7.11 4.31 24.61
N ALA A 200 -8.12 3.94 25.40
CA ALA A 200 -7.98 3.07 26.56
C ALA A 200 -8.09 1.57 26.23
N ALA A 201 -8.34 1.20 24.97
CA ALA A 201 -8.76 -0.16 24.61
C ALA A 201 -7.68 -1.24 24.75
N ALA A 202 -6.41 -0.89 24.52
CA ALA A 202 -5.29 -1.84 24.39
C ALA A 202 -5.63 -3.04 23.47
N TYR A 203 -5.55 -2.84 22.16
CA TYR A 203 -5.95 -3.83 21.16
C TYR A 203 -4.95 -4.98 21.03
N ASP A 204 -5.45 -6.22 21.04
CA ASP A 204 -4.66 -7.42 20.75
C ASP A 204 -4.20 -7.48 19.30
N VAL A 205 -5.05 -6.98 18.39
CA VAL A 205 -4.82 -7.01 16.95
C VAL A 205 -5.20 -5.68 16.35
N ILE A 206 -4.31 -5.11 15.53
CA ILE A 206 -4.60 -3.89 14.77
C ILE A 206 -4.35 -4.16 13.28
N PHE A 207 -5.40 -4.08 12.47
CA PHE A 207 -5.33 -4.03 11.01
C PHE A 207 -5.21 -2.56 10.60
N CYS A 208 -4.06 -2.19 10.03
CA CYS A 208 -3.81 -0.88 9.44
C CYS A 208 -3.17 -1.07 8.07
N ARG A 209 -4.03 -1.17 7.04
CA ARG A 209 -3.65 -1.62 5.72
C ARG A 209 -4.02 -0.60 4.67
N ASN A 210 -3.10 -0.38 3.74
CA ASN A 210 -3.30 0.51 2.58
C ASN A 210 -3.70 1.94 2.98
N LEU A 211 -3.12 2.46 4.07
CA LEU A 211 -3.33 3.84 4.53
C LEU A 211 -2.03 4.61 4.60
N LEU A 212 -1.03 4.03 5.25
CA LEU A 212 0.24 4.70 5.56
C LEU A 212 1.01 5.03 4.28
N ILE A 213 0.75 4.30 3.19
CA ILE A 213 1.27 4.59 1.85
C ILE A 213 0.87 5.98 1.31
N TYR A 214 -0.21 6.57 1.83
CA TYR A 214 -0.68 7.88 1.42
C TYR A 214 -0.08 9.02 2.24
N PHE A 215 0.68 8.70 3.29
CA PHE A 215 1.23 9.69 4.21
C PHE A 215 2.70 10.00 3.90
N ASP A 216 3.11 11.24 4.17
CA ASP A 216 4.52 11.61 4.16
C ASP A 216 5.29 10.92 5.31
N ARG A 217 6.61 10.86 5.23
CA ARG A 217 7.41 10.12 6.22
C ARG A 217 7.23 10.61 7.68
N PRO A 218 7.19 11.93 7.97
CA PRO A 218 6.86 12.41 9.31
C PRO A 218 5.50 11.93 9.82
N THR A 219 4.48 11.96 8.96
CA THR A 219 3.11 11.55 9.28
C THR A 219 3.00 10.04 9.46
N GLN A 220 3.71 9.25 8.64
CA GLN A 220 3.86 7.81 8.82
C GLN A 220 4.42 7.49 10.21
N ASN A 221 5.54 8.12 10.60
CA ASN A 221 6.18 7.87 11.90
C ASN A 221 5.23 8.20 13.07
N ARG A 222 4.53 9.34 13.00
CA ARG A 222 3.52 9.73 13.99
C ARG A 222 2.38 8.72 14.05
N SER A 223 1.87 8.28 12.90
CA SER A 223 0.81 7.28 12.79
C SER A 223 1.21 5.97 13.46
N VAL A 224 2.41 5.46 13.17
CA VAL A 224 2.91 4.23 13.78
C VAL A 224 3.07 4.38 15.29
N SER A 225 3.52 5.54 15.78
CA SER A 225 3.59 5.81 17.22
C SER A 225 2.20 5.81 17.88
N THR A 226 1.21 6.47 17.27
CA THR A 226 -0.18 6.44 17.76
C THR A 226 -0.73 5.02 17.79
N LEU A 227 -0.61 4.27 16.68
CA LEU A 227 -1.05 2.88 16.59
C LEU A 227 -0.34 1.99 17.62
N THR A 228 0.95 2.21 17.84
CA THR A 228 1.75 1.47 18.83
C THR A 228 1.27 1.74 20.26
N ALA A 229 0.80 2.94 20.57
CA ALA A 229 0.21 3.26 21.87
C ALA A 229 -1.16 2.58 22.09
N LEU A 230 -1.88 2.28 21.00
CA LEU A 230 -3.15 1.54 21.05
C LEU A 230 -2.95 0.03 21.14
N LEU A 231 -1.76 -0.50 20.81
CA LEU A 231 -1.47 -1.92 20.78
C LEU A 231 -1.15 -2.48 22.17
N ALA A 232 -1.81 -3.56 22.55
CA ALA A 232 -1.49 -4.34 23.74
C ALA A 232 -0.01 -4.81 23.73
N PRO A 233 0.61 -5.06 24.90
CA PRO A 233 2.02 -5.46 24.98
C PRO A 233 2.37 -6.69 24.13
N THR A 234 1.48 -7.68 24.09
CA THR A 234 1.62 -8.92 23.32
C THR A 234 0.87 -8.88 21.97
N GLY A 235 0.32 -7.73 21.61
CA GLY A 235 -0.49 -7.55 20.42
C GLY A 235 0.31 -7.62 19.12
N CYS A 236 -0.40 -7.68 18.00
CA CYS A 236 0.20 -7.67 16.67
C CYS A 236 -0.48 -6.72 15.69
N PHE A 237 0.30 -6.24 14.74
CA PHE A 237 -0.16 -5.48 13.58
C PHE A 237 -0.35 -6.38 12.38
N PHE A 238 -1.34 -6.06 11.55
CA PHE A 238 -1.44 -6.53 10.17
C PHE A 238 -1.44 -5.30 9.26
N VAL A 239 -0.46 -5.24 8.35
CA VAL A 239 -0.27 -4.11 7.44
C VAL A 239 -0.30 -4.53 5.99
N GLY A 240 -0.45 -3.58 5.07
CA GLY A 240 -0.37 -3.85 3.64
C GLY A 240 1.07 -4.21 3.23
N PRO A 241 1.26 -4.89 2.09
CA PRO A 241 2.59 -5.29 1.61
C PRO A 241 3.59 -4.12 1.52
N SER A 242 3.12 -2.96 1.05
CA SER A 242 3.90 -1.74 0.88
C SER A 242 4.22 -1.00 2.19
N GLU A 243 3.68 -1.44 3.32
CA GLU A 243 3.84 -0.79 4.64
C GLU A 243 4.79 -1.60 5.55
N THR A 244 5.27 -2.75 5.08
CA THR A 244 6.14 -3.67 5.82
C THR A 244 7.46 -3.05 6.26
N ALA A 245 8.15 -2.33 5.37
CA ALA A 245 9.42 -1.66 5.67
C ALA A 245 9.26 -0.63 6.80
N LEU A 246 8.13 0.09 6.80
CA LEU A 246 7.83 1.07 7.83
C LEU A 246 7.71 0.41 9.21
N MET A 247 7.10 -0.77 9.31
CA MET A 247 6.98 -1.51 10.58
C MET A 247 8.35 -1.97 11.10
N LEU A 248 9.22 -2.46 10.22
CA LEU A 248 10.58 -2.88 10.58
C LEU A 248 11.39 -1.70 11.14
N ASP A 249 11.30 -0.54 10.51
CA ASP A 249 11.98 0.69 10.95
C ASP A 249 11.53 1.15 12.35
N HIS A 250 10.34 0.75 12.80
CA HIS A 250 9.75 1.10 14.09
C HIS A 250 9.92 0.01 15.16
N GLY A 251 10.87 -0.91 14.97
CA GLY A 251 11.22 -1.91 15.98
C GLY A 251 10.23 -3.06 16.10
N PHE A 252 9.47 -3.34 15.02
CA PHE A 252 8.66 -4.54 14.92
C PHE A 252 9.40 -5.64 14.14
N SER A 253 9.09 -6.89 14.45
CA SER A 253 9.56 -8.06 13.72
C SER A 253 8.38 -8.76 13.04
N ALA A 254 8.61 -9.24 11.81
CA ALA A 254 7.61 -10.01 11.09
C ALA A 254 7.32 -11.33 11.82
N VAL A 255 6.05 -11.68 11.94
CA VAL A 255 5.60 -12.99 12.40
C VAL A 255 5.96 -14.03 11.34
N LYS A 256 6.38 -15.22 11.75
CA LYS A 256 6.76 -16.33 10.87
C LYS A 256 5.55 -17.01 10.23
N SER A 257 4.75 -16.24 9.50
CA SER A 257 3.62 -16.73 8.71
C SER A 257 3.70 -16.10 7.31
N PRO A 258 3.99 -16.89 6.26
CA PRO A 258 4.10 -16.38 4.90
C PRO A 258 2.85 -15.62 4.46
N ARG A 259 3.02 -14.49 3.75
CA ARG A 259 1.91 -13.67 3.21
C ARG A 259 0.93 -13.09 4.26
N SER A 260 1.24 -13.19 5.54
CA SER A 260 0.43 -12.63 6.62
C SER A 260 0.57 -11.12 6.76
N PHE A 261 1.74 -10.59 6.43
CA PHE A 261 2.14 -9.20 6.72
C PHE A 261 1.88 -8.82 8.20
N ALA A 262 2.02 -9.81 9.09
CA ALA A 262 1.80 -9.65 10.51
C ALA A 262 3.11 -9.28 11.23
N PHE A 263 3.04 -8.38 12.21
CA PHE A 263 4.18 -7.83 12.93
C PHE A 263 3.93 -7.81 14.43
N ARG A 264 4.94 -8.16 15.23
CA ARG A 264 4.93 -8.05 16.70
C ARG A 264 6.07 -7.16 17.16
N ARG A 265 5.97 -6.61 18.37
CA ARG A 265 7.09 -5.87 18.97
C ARG A 265 8.31 -6.79 18.96
N ALA A 266 9.44 -6.29 18.45
CA ALA A 266 10.67 -7.07 18.53
C ALA A 266 11.01 -7.25 20.02
N GLU A 267 11.30 -8.49 20.43
CA GLU A 267 11.90 -8.70 21.74
C GLU A 267 13.19 -7.90 21.81
N PRO A 268 13.50 -7.28 22.97
CA PRO A 268 14.78 -6.61 23.15
C PRO A 268 15.87 -7.64 22.84
N ARG A 269 16.62 -7.40 21.76
CA ARG A 269 17.78 -8.24 21.44
C ARG A 269 18.73 -8.14 22.63
N VAL A 270 18.76 -9.17 23.47
CA VAL A 270 19.92 -9.42 24.33
C VAL A 270 21.07 -9.58 23.35
N SER A 271 21.91 -8.56 23.26
CA SER A 271 23.09 -8.57 22.41
C SER A 271 24.00 -9.69 22.92
N GLN A 272 23.85 -10.89 22.36
CA GLN A 272 24.86 -11.91 22.55
C GLN A 272 26.12 -11.42 21.83
N PRO A 273 27.28 -11.39 22.52
CA PRO A 273 28.52 -10.95 21.90
C PRO A 273 28.80 -11.87 20.72
N VAL A 274 28.86 -11.28 19.52
CA VAL A 274 29.25 -12.00 18.31
C VAL A 274 30.72 -12.38 18.48
N VAL A 275 30.97 -13.61 18.93
CA VAL A 275 32.29 -14.23 18.84
C VAL A 275 32.57 -14.44 17.35
N ARG A 276 33.35 -13.53 16.77
CA ARG A 276 33.89 -13.69 15.43
C ARG A 276 34.88 -14.86 15.44
N ASN A 277 34.40 -16.07 15.20
CA ASN A 277 35.27 -17.19 14.87
C ASN A 277 35.87 -16.95 13.47
N ARG A 278 37.08 -16.39 13.44
CA ARG A 278 37.95 -16.42 12.26
C ARG A 278 38.40 -17.87 12.04
N VAL A 279 37.71 -18.58 11.14
CA VAL A 279 38.25 -19.82 10.59
C VAL A 279 39.33 -19.43 9.58
N ALA A 280 40.59 -19.74 9.91
CA ALA A 280 41.73 -19.56 9.02
C ALA A 280 41.68 -20.59 7.89
N VAL A 281 41.29 -20.18 6.69
CA VAL A 281 41.38 -21.01 5.48
C VAL A 281 42.81 -20.92 4.94
N LYS A 282 43.58 -22.00 5.04
CA LYS A 282 44.90 -22.15 4.40
C LYS A 282 44.70 -22.30 2.88
N SER A 283 45.16 -21.35 2.09
CA SER A 283 45.16 -21.45 0.63
C SER A 283 46.21 -22.45 0.15
N ARG A 284 45.80 -23.51 -0.56
CA ARG A 284 46.70 -24.31 -1.39
C ARG A 284 46.80 -23.66 -2.78
N CYS A 285 48.02 -23.36 -3.19
CA CYS A 285 48.36 -22.80 -4.49
C CYS A 285 48.28 -23.91 -5.56
N ALA A 286 47.56 -23.69 -6.65
CA ALA A 286 47.57 -24.54 -7.85
C ALA A 286 48.40 -23.86 -8.96
N PRO A 287 49.11 -24.61 -9.82
CA PRO A 287 49.98 -24.02 -10.84
C PRO A 287 49.17 -23.46 -12.03
N SER A 288 49.69 -22.35 -12.58
CA SER A 288 49.09 -21.58 -13.68
C SER A 288 49.31 -22.21 -15.06
N PRO A 289 48.35 -22.05 -16.01
CA PRO A 289 48.49 -22.50 -17.41
C PRO A 289 49.42 -21.60 -18.26
N PRO A 290 49.90 -22.08 -19.42
CA PRO A 290 50.94 -21.41 -20.21
C PRO A 290 50.42 -20.16 -20.96
N LYS A 291 51.32 -19.19 -21.13
CA LYS A 291 51.08 -17.87 -21.72
C LYS A 291 50.95 -17.94 -23.26
N VAL A 292 49.87 -17.35 -23.79
CA VAL A 292 49.73 -16.97 -25.21
C VAL A 292 50.21 -15.53 -25.40
N PRO A 293 50.83 -15.13 -26.53
CA PRO A 293 51.37 -13.78 -26.70
C PRO A 293 50.27 -12.74 -26.88
N ALA A 294 50.37 -11.64 -26.13
CA ALA A 294 49.46 -10.50 -26.21
C ALA A 294 49.75 -9.64 -27.44
N ALA A 295 48.75 -9.45 -28.30
CA ALA A 295 48.76 -8.38 -29.29
C ALA A 295 48.59 -7.02 -28.60
N ARG A 296 49.41 -6.06 -29.06
CA ARG A 296 49.72 -4.78 -28.42
C ARG A 296 48.63 -3.74 -28.70
N VAL A 297 47.85 -3.36 -27.68
CA VAL A 297 47.03 -2.14 -27.73
C VAL A 297 47.84 -0.98 -27.15
N LYS A 298 48.07 0.07 -27.95
CA LYS A 298 48.79 1.29 -27.54
C LYS A 298 48.04 1.98 -26.39
N ARG A 299 48.74 2.20 -25.28
CA ARG A 299 48.29 3.10 -24.19
C ARG A 299 48.58 4.55 -24.58
N LEU A 300 47.56 5.40 -24.49
CA LEU A 300 47.73 6.85 -24.38
C LEU A 300 47.72 7.26 -22.90
N PRO A 301 48.41 8.35 -22.52
CA PRO A 301 48.69 8.70 -21.14
C PRO A 301 47.48 9.31 -20.43
N PHE A 302 47.35 9.01 -19.14
CA PHE A 302 46.43 9.67 -18.22
C PHE A 302 46.84 11.14 -18.04
N SER A 303 46.01 12.06 -18.50
CA SER A 303 46.02 13.45 -18.04
C SER A 303 44.60 13.86 -17.62
N HIS A 304 44.50 14.22 -16.34
CA HIS A 304 43.42 14.96 -15.68
C HIS A 304 41.98 14.74 -16.18
N LEU A 305 41.31 13.73 -15.63
CA LEU A 305 39.84 13.73 -15.62
C LEU A 305 39.38 14.78 -14.59
N LYS A 306 39.04 15.97 -15.08
CA LYS A 306 38.11 16.87 -14.39
C LYS A 306 36.80 16.12 -14.20
N SER A 307 36.25 16.17 -12.99
CA SER A 307 34.86 15.79 -12.72
C SER A 307 33.98 16.48 -13.76
N PRO A 308 33.13 15.76 -14.51
CA PRO A 308 32.23 16.41 -15.43
C PRO A 308 31.22 17.20 -14.59
N THR A 309 31.29 18.52 -14.69
CA THR A 309 30.16 19.40 -14.41
C THR A 309 28.96 18.92 -15.23
N PRO A 310 27.74 18.90 -14.66
CA PRO A 310 26.56 18.45 -15.37
C PRO A 310 26.36 19.35 -16.59
N ARG A 311 26.55 18.77 -17.76
CA ARG A 311 26.30 19.42 -19.04
C ARG A 311 24.78 19.55 -19.14
N SER A 312 24.28 20.77 -19.20
CA SER A 312 22.87 21.08 -19.42
C SER A 312 22.39 20.45 -20.73
N ALA A 313 21.84 19.24 -20.65
CA ALA A 313 20.98 18.73 -21.70
C ALA A 313 19.64 19.45 -21.59
N GLY A 314 19.05 19.82 -22.73
CA GLY A 314 17.72 20.43 -22.77
C GLY A 314 16.66 19.56 -22.10
N PRO A 315 15.40 20.01 -21.99
CA PRO A 315 14.35 19.24 -21.34
C PRO A 315 14.24 17.85 -21.98
N VAL A 316 14.64 16.82 -21.23
CA VAL A 316 14.57 15.43 -21.68
C VAL A 316 13.10 15.06 -21.69
N GLY A 317 12.58 14.76 -22.88
CA GLY A 317 11.18 14.37 -23.06
C GLY A 317 10.97 12.89 -22.75
N MET A 318 9.72 12.52 -22.45
CA MET A 318 9.29 11.13 -22.25
C MET A 318 9.74 10.18 -23.38
N ALA A 319 9.75 10.65 -24.62
CA ALA A 319 10.19 9.89 -25.79
C ALA A 319 11.67 9.50 -25.73
N GLU A 320 12.53 10.35 -25.16
CA GLU A 320 13.96 10.07 -25.04
C GLU A 320 14.22 9.06 -23.92
N ALA A 321 13.50 9.15 -22.80
CA ALA A 321 13.58 8.16 -21.72
C ALA A 321 13.18 6.75 -22.21
N MET A 322 12.12 6.65 -23.01
CA MET A 322 11.71 5.39 -23.66
C MET A 322 12.78 4.87 -24.63
N ARG A 323 13.28 5.73 -25.53
CA ARG A 323 14.32 5.36 -26.51
C ARG A 323 15.58 4.82 -25.85
N LEU A 324 15.98 5.39 -24.71
CA LEU A 324 17.13 4.92 -23.94
C LEU A 324 16.88 3.56 -23.26
N ALA A 325 15.66 3.33 -22.78
CA ALA A 325 15.24 2.04 -22.21
C ALA A 325 15.25 0.94 -23.29
N ASP A 326 14.69 1.21 -24.46
CA ASP A 326 14.66 0.27 -25.61
C ASP A 326 16.07 -0.08 -26.12
N GLN A 327 17.03 0.84 -25.97
CA GLN A 327 18.43 0.63 -26.32
C GLN A 327 19.24 -0.10 -25.23
N GLY A 328 18.62 -0.48 -24.11
CA GLY A 328 19.26 -1.13 -22.98
C GLY A 328 20.23 -0.22 -22.20
N LYS A 329 20.18 1.10 -22.40
CA LYS A 329 21.03 2.07 -21.71
C LYS A 329 20.45 2.42 -20.34
N LEU A 330 20.40 1.43 -19.45
CA LEU A 330 19.61 1.48 -18.20
C LEU A 330 19.95 2.68 -17.30
N VAL A 331 21.23 3.05 -17.18
CA VAL A 331 21.64 4.19 -16.34
C VAL A 331 21.16 5.52 -16.92
N GLU A 332 21.29 5.70 -18.24
CA GLU A 332 20.83 6.91 -18.94
C GLU A 332 19.30 6.97 -18.97
N ALA A 333 18.63 5.85 -19.22
CA ALA A 333 17.17 5.72 -19.21
C ALA A 333 16.56 6.02 -17.84
N ARG A 334 17.20 5.55 -16.76
CA ARG A 334 16.80 5.86 -15.39
C ARG A 334 16.91 7.36 -15.12
N ALA A 335 18.06 7.96 -15.42
CA ALA A 335 18.27 9.38 -15.18
C ALA A 335 17.29 10.24 -16.00
N ALA A 336 17.04 9.87 -17.26
CA ALA A 336 16.05 10.50 -18.11
C ALA A 336 14.62 10.36 -17.55
N GLY A 337 14.24 9.17 -17.07
CA GLY A 337 12.94 8.93 -16.44
C GLY A 337 12.75 9.70 -15.13
N GLU A 338 13.76 9.73 -14.26
CA GLU A 338 13.74 10.52 -13.02
C GLU A 338 13.65 12.03 -13.33
N GLN A 339 14.34 12.52 -14.36
CA GLN A 339 14.25 13.91 -14.81
C GLN A 339 12.88 14.25 -15.41
N VAL A 340 12.28 13.36 -16.20
CA VAL A 340 10.90 13.53 -16.71
C VAL A 340 9.92 13.59 -15.55
N LEU A 341 10.08 12.72 -14.55
CA LEU A 341 9.25 12.70 -13.35
C LEU A 341 9.37 14.02 -12.56
N GLU A 342 10.57 14.59 -12.46
CA GLU A 342 10.82 15.87 -11.78
C GLU A 342 10.26 17.07 -12.56
N GLN A 343 10.41 17.08 -13.89
CA GLN A 343 10.01 18.22 -14.73
C GLN A 343 8.53 18.22 -15.11
N GLN A 344 7.97 17.05 -15.42
CA GLN A 344 6.63 16.88 -15.98
C GLN A 344 5.66 16.21 -14.99
N GLY A 345 6.16 15.71 -13.87
CA GLY A 345 5.36 15.05 -12.84
C GLY A 345 5.08 13.57 -13.15
N PRO A 346 4.41 12.88 -12.21
CA PRO A 346 4.09 11.46 -12.33
C PRO A 346 3.08 11.21 -13.45
N SER A 347 3.43 10.29 -14.34
CA SER A 347 2.58 9.80 -15.41
C SER A 347 2.70 8.28 -15.53
N ALA A 348 1.70 7.64 -16.13
CA ALA A 348 1.75 6.19 -16.34
C ALA A 348 2.97 5.82 -17.20
N ALA A 349 3.26 6.63 -18.21
CA ALA A 349 4.39 6.48 -19.12
C ALA A 349 5.75 6.50 -18.40
N VAL A 350 6.01 7.48 -17.53
CA VAL A 350 7.31 7.58 -16.83
C VAL A 350 7.48 6.45 -15.81
N PHE A 351 6.40 6.05 -15.12
CA PHE A 351 6.47 4.90 -14.23
C PHE A 351 6.66 3.59 -14.98
N TYR A 352 6.05 3.42 -16.14
CA TYR A 352 6.28 2.25 -16.97
C TYR A 352 7.75 2.15 -17.41
N VAL A 353 8.36 3.25 -17.88
CA VAL A 353 9.80 3.27 -18.24
C VAL A 353 10.70 2.98 -17.04
N LEU A 354 10.44 3.59 -15.89
CA LEU A 354 11.20 3.29 -14.67
C LEU A 354 11.03 1.81 -14.25
N GLY A 355 9.85 1.23 -14.47
CA GLY A 355 9.59 -0.20 -14.29
C GLY A 355 10.46 -1.06 -15.19
N LEU A 356 10.46 -0.80 -16.50
CA LEU A 356 11.29 -1.51 -17.49
C LEU A 356 12.78 -1.47 -17.13
N VAL A 357 13.27 -0.30 -16.70
CA VAL A 357 14.67 -0.12 -16.35
C VAL A 357 15.06 -0.92 -15.10
N ARG A 358 14.15 -1.02 -14.11
CA ARG A 358 14.38 -1.83 -12.91
C ARG A 358 14.31 -3.33 -13.21
N ASP A 359 13.37 -3.70 -14.07
CA ASP A 359 13.18 -5.07 -14.53
C ASP A 359 14.44 -5.58 -15.25
N ALA A 360 14.92 -4.82 -16.24
CA ALA A 360 16.16 -5.11 -16.96
C ALA A 360 17.41 -5.09 -16.08
N ALA A 361 17.37 -4.41 -14.92
CA ALA A 361 18.44 -4.42 -13.93
C ALA A 361 18.34 -5.60 -12.93
N GLY A 362 17.32 -6.46 -13.05
CA GLY A 362 17.06 -7.58 -12.15
C GLY A 362 16.40 -7.20 -10.81
N ASP A 363 15.96 -5.95 -10.66
CA ASP A 363 15.25 -5.45 -9.48
C ASP A 363 13.74 -5.64 -9.65
N THR A 364 13.33 -6.91 -9.63
CA THR A 364 11.94 -7.33 -9.85
C THR A 364 10.95 -6.70 -8.87
N VAL A 365 11.36 -6.48 -7.61
CA VAL A 365 10.50 -5.87 -6.59
C VAL A 365 10.15 -4.44 -7.00
N SER A 366 11.16 -3.61 -7.29
CA SER A 366 10.95 -2.22 -7.70
C SER A 366 10.23 -2.13 -9.04
N ALA A 367 10.52 -3.04 -9.99
CA ALA A 367 9.85 -3.10 -11.28
C ALA A 367 8.33 -3.28 -11.11
N MET A 368 7.92 -4.26 -10.30
CA MET A 368 6.50 -4.51 -10.01
C MET A 368 5.81 -3.31 -9.34
N GLU A 369 6.50 -2.59 -8.45
CA GLU A 369 5.96 -1.36 -7.85
C GLU A 369 5.72 -0.28 -8.90
N PHE A 370 6.67 -0.07 -9.80
CA PHE A 370 6.55 0.90 -10.88
C PHE A 370 5.43 0.53 -11.88
N TYR A 371 5.31 -0.73 -12.26
CA TYR A 371 4.19 -1.17 -13.10
C TYR A 371 2.84 -0.99 -12.40
N ARG A 372 2.74 -1.25 -11.09
CA ARG A 372 1.53 -0.97 -10.31
C ARG A 372 1.20 0.53 -10.27
N LYS A 373 2.21 1.39 -10.12
CA LYS A 373 2.03 2.86 -10.19
C LYS A 373 1.55 3.31 -11.57
N ALA A 374 2.07 2.72 -12.64
CA ALA A 374 1.59 2.98 -14.00
C ALA A 374 0.11 2.58 -14.16
N LEU A 375 -0.26 1.37 -13.68
CA LEU A 375 -1.63 0.86 -13.73
C LEU A 375 -2.61 1.59 -12.81
N TYR A 376 -2.12 2.24 -11.76
CA TYR A 376 -2.94 3.09 -10.92
C TYR A 376 -3.36 4.36 -11.67
N LEU A 377 -2.42 4.99 -12.37
CA LEU A 377 -2.71 6.19 -13.17
C LEU A 377 -3.48 5.86 -14.45
N GLU A 378 -3.15 4.74 -15.09
CA GLU A 378 -3.80 4.27 -16.31
C GLU A 378 -4.15 2.78 -16.20
N PRO A 379 -5.35 2.43 -15.68
CA PRO A 379 -5.77 1.04 -15.48
C PRO A 379 -5.89 0.19 -16.74
N ARG A 380 -5.79 0.82 -17.92
CA ARG A 380 -5.85 0.21 -19.25
C ARG A 380 -4.50 0.17 -19.97
N HIS A 381 -3.40 0.54 -19.31
CA HIS A 381 -2.06 0.49 -19.89
C HIS A 381 -1.64 -0.97 -20.14
N ALA A 382 -1.75 -1.42 -21.39
CA ALA A 382 -1.63 -2.83 -21.76
C ALA A 382 -0.23 -3.39 -21.47
N GLU A 383 0.80 -2.62 -21.79
CA GLU A 383 2.20 -2.99 -21.63
C GLU A 383 2.55 -3.19 -20.16
N ALA A 384 2.13 -2.30 -19.27
CA ALA A 384 2.35 -2.46 -17.83
C ALA A 384 1.60 -3.68 -17.25
N LEU A 385 0.40 -4.02 -17.78
CA LEU A 385 -0.33 -5.24 -17.40
C LEU A 385 0.46 -6.49 -17.79
N VAL A 386 1.02 -6.53 -19.01
CA VAL A 386 1.78 -7.66 -19.53
C VAL A 386 3.07 -7.87 -18.72
N HIS A 387 3.86 -6.82 -18.52
CA HIS A 387 5.12 -6.94 -17.78
C HIS A 387 4.88 -7.36 -16.33
N LEU A 388 3.86 -6.78 -15.67
CA LEU A 388 3.50 -7.22 -14.32
C LEU A 388 3.01 -8.67 -14.29
N ALA A 389 2.30 -9.13 -15.32
CA ALA A 389 1.86 -10.52 -15.41
C ALA A 389 3.05 -11.49 -15.52
N ILE A 390 4.04 -11.17 -16.36
CA ILE A 390 5.26 -11.97 -16.52
C ILE A 390 6.00 -12.07 -15.19
N LEU A 391 6.23 -10.95 -14.51
CA LEU A 391 6.94 -10.95 -13.22
C LEU A 391 6.18 -11.71 -12.10
N LEU A 392 4.85 -11.71 -12.16
CA LEU A 392 4.03 -12.53 -11.26
C LEU A 392 4.17 -14.02 -11.58
N GLU A 393 4.20 -14.40 -12.86
CA GLU A 393 4.37 -15.77 -13.30
C GLU A 393 5.75 -16.33 -12.91
N GLU A 394 6.82 -15.56 -13.09
CA GLU A 394 8.18 -15.91 -12.66
C GLU A 394 8.30 -16.14 -11.14
N ARG A 395 7.43 -15.48 -10.36
CA ARG A 395 7.32 -15.66 -8.90
C ARG A 395 6.39 -16.81 -8.49
N GLY A 396 5.79 -17.51 -9.45
CA GLY A 396 4.81 -18.56 -9.21
C GLY A 396 3.41 -18.05 -8.82
N GLU A 397 3.14 -16.74 -8.97
CA GLU A 397 1.83 -16.13 -8.75
C GLU A 397 0.92 -16.26 -9.99
N VAL A 398 0.76 -17.50 -10.48
CA VAL A 398 0.09 -17.85 -11.74
C VAL A 398 -1.34 -17.30 -11.85
N ALA A 399 -2.09 -17.30 -10.75
CA ALA A 399 -3.44 -16.75 -10.72
C ALA A 399 -3.46 -15.22 -10.91
N GLY A 400 -2.48 -14.51 -10.33
CA GLY A 400 -2.32 -13.07 -10.51
C GLY A 400 -1.96 -12.73 -11.95
N ALA A 401 -0.99 -13.44 -12.52
CA ALA A 401 -0.59 -13.31 -13.91
C ALA A 401 -1.76 -13.55 -14.88
N SER A 402 -2.52 -14.64 -14.65
CA SER A 402 -3.67 -15.00 -15.48
C SER A 402 -4.76 -13.92 -15.50
N ARG A 403 -5.05 -13.30 -14.35
CA ARG A 403 -6.03 -12.20 -14.25
C ARG A 403 -5.58 -10.96 -15.01
N LEU A 404 -4.30 -10.61 -14.94
CA LEU A 404 -3.76 -9.48 -15.69
C LEU A 404 -3.79 -9.75 -17.20
N MET A 405 -3.43 -10.95 -17.63
CA MET A 405 -3.52 -11.37 -19.03
C MET A 405 -4.96 -11.38 -19.55
N GLU A 406 -5.93 -11.78 -18.74
CA GLU A 406 -7.34 -11.71 -19.13
C GLU A 406 -7.82 -10.26 -19.29
N ARG A 407 -7.33 -9.33 -18.47
CA ARG A 407 -7.59 -7.89 -18.65
C ARG A 407 -7.00 -7.38 -19.95
N VAL A 408 -5.79 -7.79 -20.33
CA VAL A 408 -5.16 -7.42 -21.61
C VAL A 408 -6.03 -7.89 -22.78
N ARG A 409 -6.45 -9.17 -22.80
CA ARG A 409 -7.32 -9.71 -23.87
C ARG A 409 -8.63 -8.95 -24.01
N ARG A 410 -9.24 -8.52 -22.90
CA ARG A 410 -10.49 -7.72 -22.92
C ARG A 410 -10.27 -6.31 -23.46
N LEU A 411 -9.07 -5.75 -23.32
CA LEU A 411 -8.72 -4.44 -23.87
C LEU A 411 -8.50 -4.56 -25.38
N GLU A 412 -7.77 -5.58 -25.83
CA GLU A 412 -7.54 -5.85 -27.26
C GLU A 412 -8.86 -6.11 -28.01
N ALA A 413 -9.77 -6.89 -27.41
CA ALA A 413 -11.09 -7.18 -27.99
C ALA A 413 -11.99 -5.94 -28.16
N LYS A 414 -11.75 -4.86 -27.40
CA LYS A 414 -12.49 -3.60 -27.50
C LYS A 414 -11.87 -2.56 -28.44
N VAL A 415 -10.63 -2.76 -28.86
CA VAL A 415 -9.92 -1.90 -29.82
C VAL A 415 -10.14 -2.41 -31.26
N GLY A 416 -10.47 -3.69 -31.44
CA GLY A 416 -10.81 -4.30 -32.72
C GLY A 416 -12.30 -4.27 -33.13
N SER A 417 -13.16 -3.61 -32.33
CA SER A 417 -14.59 -3.39 -32.58
C SER A 417 -14.86 -1.90 -32.75
#